data_AF-A0AAV3I8H0-F1
#
_entry.id   AF-A0AAV3I8H0-F1
#
_cell.length_a   1.000
_cell.length_b   1.000
_cell.length_c   1.000
_cell.angle_alpha   90.00
_cell.angle_beta   90.00
_cell.angle_gamma   90.00
#
_symmetry.space_group_name_H-M   'P 1'
#
loop_
_entity.id
_entity.type
_entity.pdbx_description
1 polymer ?
#
loop_
_entity_poly.entity_id
_entity_poly.type
_entity_poly.pdbx_seq_one_letter_code
_entity_poly.pdbx_strand_id
1 'polypeptide(L)'
;MALYIDISAIAGQVRVIRAVTKRYAPLLQKVSGECTEDIVNDFVIELRGLIFSYKVTTIFADGSRETVRALRLKGCVKDLATTFWARKLDCIHNQFPLE
;
A
#
# COMPACT_ATOMS: atom_id res chain seq x y z
N MET A 1 20.41 7.12 -22.44
CA MET A 1 18.98 7.41 -22.16
C MET A 1 18.74 7.11 -20.68
N ALA A 2 18.58 8.13 -19.84
CA ALA A 2 18.29 7.93 -18.41
C ALA A 2 16.81 7.57 -18.25
N LEU A 3 16.51 6.51 -17.50
CA LEU A 3 15.13 6.13 -17.18
C LEU A 3 14.64 7.03 -16.04
N TYR A 4 13.74 7.98 -16.36
CA TYR A 4 13.06 8.77 -15.32
C TYR A 4 11.80 8.04 -14.85
N ILE A 5 11.76 7.74 -13.54
CA ILE A 5 10.62 7.08 -12.89
C ILE A 5 9.88 8.09 -12.00
N ASP A 6 8.61 8.35 -12.28
CA ASP A 6 7.74 9.13 -11.41
C ASP A 6 7.04 8.22 -10.38
N ILE A 7 7.29 8.46 -9.10
CA ILE A 7 6.76 7.70 -7.96
C ILE A 7 5.68 8.46 -7.18
N SER A 8 5.24 9.62 -7.65
CA SER A 8 4.27 10.49 -6.96
C SER A 8 2.92 9.79 -6.68
N ALA A 9 2.45 8.94 -7.60
CA ALA A 9 1.22 8.18 -7.45
C ALA A 9 1.30 7.16 -6.30
N ILE A 10 2.45 6.49 -6.14
CA ILE A 10 2.70 5.61 -4.98
C ILE A 10 2.65 6.41 -3.70
N ALA A 11 3.29 7.59 -3.64
CA ALA A 11 3.31 8.41 -2.43
C ALA A 11 1.89 8.80 -1.96
N GLY A 12 1.00 9.16 -2.89
CA GLY A 12 -0.40 9.45 -2.58
C GLY A 12 -1.15 8.22 -2.04
N GLN A 13 -0.98 7.06 -2.68
CA GLN A 13 -1.62 5.82 -2.26
C GLN A 13 -1.09 5.30 -0.92
N VAL A 14 0.21 5.45 -0.64
CA VAL A 14 0.84 5.12 0.65
C VAL A 14 0.24 5.95 1.79
N ARG A 15 -0.13 7.21 1.56
CA ARG A 15 -0.83 8.02 2.58
C ARG A 15 -2.19 7.43 2.94
N VAL A 16 -2.93 6.92 1.96
CA VAL A 16 -4.22 6.24 2.19
C VAL A 16 -4.01 4.97 3.02
N ILE A 17 -3.02 4.15 2.64
CA ILE A 17 -2.63 2.96 3.40
C ILE A 17 -2.33 3.31 4.85
N ARG A 18 -1.46 4.31 5.06
CA ARG A 18 -1.08 4.77 6.40
C ARG A 18 -2.30 5.20 7.21
N ALA A 19 -3.24 5.92 6.59
CA ALA A 19 -4.46 6.37 7.26
C ALA A 19 -5.37 5.21 7.67
N VAL A 20 -5.49 4.17 6.84
CA VAL A 20 -6.24 2.95 7.16
C VAL A 20 -5.54 2.18 8.27
N THR A 21 -4.24 1.88 8.13
CA THR A 21 -3.44 1.14 9.11
C THR A 21 -3.43 1.81 10.48
N LYS A 22 -3.36 3.15 10.55
CA LYS A 22 -3.35 3.89 11.82
C LYS A 22 -4.60 3.60 12.68
N ARG A 23 -5.75 3.27 12.06
CA ARG A 23 -6.97 2.91 12.80
C ARG A 23 -6.82 1.64 13.63
N TYR A 24 -5.88 0.78 13.26
CA TYR A 24 -5.62 -0.50 13.91
C TYR A 24 -4.39 -0.44 14.85
N ALA A 25 -3.79 0.73 15.05
CA ALA A 25 -2.64 0.88 15.95
C ALA A 25 -2.89 0.38 17.38
N PRO A 26 -4.07 0.58 18.01
CA PRO A 26 -4.35 0.02 19.34
C PRO A 26 -4.35 -1.51 19.39
N LEU A 27 -4.69 -2.18 18.29
CA LEU A 27 -4.63 -3.64 18.19
C LEU A 27 -3.18 -4.12 18.12
N LEU A 28 -2.35 -3.44 17.31
CA LEU A 28 -0.94 -3.77 17.17
C LEU A 28 -0.17 -3.63 18.49
N GLN A 29 -0.63 -2.78 19.41
CA GLN A 29 -0.07 -2.66 20.76
C GLN A 29 -0.40 -3.85 21.68
N LYS A 30 -1.40 -4.68 21.34
CA LYS A 30 -1.85 -5.82 22.16
C LYS A 30 -1.24 -7.15 21.74
N VAL A 31 -0.65 -7.22 20.54
CA VAL A 31 0.00 -8.44 20.03
C VAL A 31 1.51 -8.36 20.23
N SER A 32 2.20 -9.50 20.20
CA SER A 32 3.65 -9.55 20.38
C SER A 32 4.38 -8.81 19.24
N GLY A 33 5.62 -8.40 19.51
CA GLY A 33 6.47 -7.76 18.50
C GLY A 33 6.70 -8.65 17.28
N GLU A 34 6.92 -9.96 17.49
CA GLU A 34 7.07 -10.96 16.43
C GLU A 34 5.82 -11.05 15.55
N CYS A 35 4.63 -11.13 16.16
CA CYS A 35 3.35 -11.13 15.43
C CYS A 35 3.16 -9.82 14.64
N THR A 36 3.59 -8.68 15.21
CA THR A 36 3.54 -7.39 14.52
C THR A 36 4.44 -7.37 13.29
N GLU A 37 5.67 -7.90 13.38
CA GLU A 37 6.57 -8.03 12.25
C GLU A 37 5.98 -8.91 11.14
N ASP A 38 5.41 -10.05 11.50
CA ASP A 38 4.78 -10.96 10.53
C ASP A 38 3.61 -10.28 9.80
N ILE A 39 2.74 -9.58 10.53
CA ILE A 39 1.63 -8.82 9.94
C ILE A 39 2.15 -7.76 8.97
N VAL A 40 3.20 -7.01 9.35
CA VAL A 40 3.78 -5.97 8.49
C VAL A 40 4.42 -6.60 7.24
N ASN A 41 5.13 -7.71 7.39
CA ASN A 41 5.76 -8.43 6.29
C ASN A 41 4.75 -8.94 5.28
N ASP A 42 3.68 -9.59 5.75
CA ASP A 42 2.57 -10.04 4.90
C ASP A 42 1.93 -8.88 4.14
N PHE A 43 1.72 -7.75 4.83
CA PHE A 43 1.15 -6.57 4.20
C PHE A 43 2.06 -6.02 3.09
N VAL A 44 3.37 -5.98 3.33
CA VAL A 44 4.35 -5.54 2.33
C VAL A 44 4.38 -6.48 1.13
N ILE A 45 4.28 -7.80 1.34
CA ILE A 45 4.23 -8.79 0.26
C ILE A 45 3.00 -8.54 -0.62
N GLU A 46 1.81 -8.39 -0.02
CA GLU A 46 0.58 -8.12 -0.77
C GLU A 46 0.67 -6.80 -1.54
N LEU A 47 1.20 -5.73 -0.93
CA LEU A 47 1.38 -4.43 -1.59
C LEU A 47 2.34 -4.51 -2.79
N ARG A 48 3.44 -5.26 -2.67
CA ARG A 48 4.41 -5.46 -3.77
C ARG A 48 3.76 -6.13 -4.96
N GLY A 49 2.87 -7.10 -4.75
CA GLY A 49 2.13 -7.78 -5.81
C GLY A 49 1.21 -6.87 -6.64
N LEU A 50 0.96 -5.64 -6.16
CA LEU A 50 0.07 -4.68 -6.80
C LEU A 50 0.81 -3.55 -7.52
N ILE A 51 2.12 -3.44 -7.33
CA ILE A 51 2.92 -2.41 -8.00
C ILE A 51 2.98 -2.76 -9.49
N PHE A 52 2.57 -1.82 -10.33
CA PHE A 52 2.71 -1.94 -11.77
C PHE A 52 3.28 -0.64 -12.36
N SER A 53 3.95 -0.79 -13.51
CA SER A 53 4.50 0.34 -14.27
C SER A 53 3.65 0.66 -15.48
N TYR A 54 3.49 1.95 -15.78
CA TYR A 54 2.79 2.44 -16.97
C TYR A 54 3.54 3.64 -17.55
N LYS A 55 3.29 3.96 -18.83
CA LYS A 55 3.88 5.15 -19.47
C LYS A 55 2.91 6.32 -19.36
N VAL A 56 3.42 7.48 -18.98
CA VAL A 56 2.69 8.74 -18.99
C VAL A 56 3.37 9.66 -19.97
N THR A 57 2.60 10.20 -20.92
CA THR A 57 3.08 11.20 -21.87
C THR A 57 2.37 12.52 -21.60
N THR A 58 3.14 13.53 -21.22
CA THR A 58 2.67 14.90 -21.07
C THR A 58 2.90 15.64 -22.39
N ILE A 59 1.87 16.34 -22.86
CA ILE A 59 1.95 17.20 -24.05
C ILE A 59 1.86 18.63 -23.56
N PHE A 60 2.88 19.44 -23.85
CA PHE A 60 2.93 20.83 -23.45
C PHE A 60 2.25 21.72 -24.50
N ALA A 61 1.94 22.97 -24.12
CA ALA A 61 1.25 23.92 -24.99
C ALA A 61 2.06 24.29 -26.26
N ASP A 62 3.38 24.14 -26.22
CA ASP A 62 4.29 24.34 -27.36
C ASP A 62 4.36 23.11 -28.31
N GLY A 63 3.60 22.05 -28.03
CA GLY A 63 3.57 20.82 -28.81
C GLY A 63 4.69 19.82 -28.46
N SER A 64 5.60 20.17 -27.54
CA SER A 64 6.60 19.24 -27.04
C SER A 64 5.96 18.10 -26.24
N ARG A 65 6.64 16.96 -26.21
CA ARG A 65 6.16 15.74 -25.54
C ARG A 65 7.24 15.19 -24.63
N GLU A 66 6.87 14.92 -23.39
CA GLU A 66 7.72 14.21 -22.44
C GLU A 66 7.04 12.91 -22.04
N THR A 67 7.76 11.79 -22.12
CA THR A 67 7.25 10.49 -21.69
C THR A 67 8.09 9.93 -20.56
N VAL A 68 7.43 9.67 -19.43
CA VAL A 68 8.04 9.08 -18.23
C VAL A 68 7.41 7.73 -17.94
N ARG A 69 8.17 6.86 -17.25
CA ARG A 69 7.60 5.63 -16.70
C ARG A 69 7.10 5.94 -15.29
N ALA A 70 5.81 5.76 -15.03
CA ALA A 70 5.23 5.94 -13.71
C ALA A 70 5.00 4.58 -13.04
N LEU A 71 5.05 4.56 -11.71
CA LEU A 71 4.66 3.40 -10.90
C LEU A 71 3.39 3.71 -10.10
N ARG A 72 2.53 2.70 -9.93
CA ARG A 72 1.29 2.82 -9.16
C ARG A 72 0.88 1.47 -8.56
N LEU A 73 0.11 1.51 -7.48
CA LEU A 73 -0.61 0.34 -6.96
C LEU A 73 -1.90 0.12 -7.75
N LYS A 74 -2.12 -1.11 -8.21
CA LYS A 74 -3.33 -1.54 -8.91
C LYS A 74 -4.53 -1.58 -7.97
N GLY A 75 -5.70 -1.22 -8.49
CA GLY A 75 -6.98 -1.34 -7.78
C GLY A 75 -7.25 -0.26 -6.72
N CYS A 76 -8.29 -0.49 -5.91
CA CYS A 76 -8.65 0.41 -4.81
C CYS A 76 -7.79 0.10 -3.58
N VAL A 77 -6.77 0.93 -3.37
CA VAL A 77 -5.79 0.78 -2.28
C VAL A 77 -6.43 0.85 -0.89
N LYS A 78 -7.51 1.64 -0.74
CA LYS A 78 -8.27 1.72 0.50
C LYS A 78 -8.94 0.39 0.82
N ASP A 79 -9.68 -0.16 -0.15
CA ASP A 79 -10.40 -1.42 0.04
C ASP A 79 -9.42 -2.56 0.32
N LEU A 80 -8.29 -2.59 -0.40
CA LEU A 80 -7.24 -3.55 -0.13
C LEU A 80 -6.73 -3.48 1.31
N ALA A 81 -6.35 -2.29 1.78
CA ALA A 81 -5.86 -2.12 3.14
C ALA A 81 -6.95 -2.53 4.16
N THR A 82 -8.20 -2.15 3.93
CA THR A 82 -9.32 -2.54 4.80
C THR A 82 -9.55 -4.06 4.82
N THR A 83 -9.54 -4.73 3.66
CA THR A 83 -9.71 -6.18 3.55
C THR A 83 -8.53 -6.94 4.18
N PHE A 84 -7.30 -6.46 4.00
CA PHE A 84 -6.13 -7.02 4.69
C PHE A 84 -6.32 -6.99 6.20
N TRP A 85 -6.64 -5.82 6.76
CA TRP A 85 -6.83 -5.66 8.20
C TRP A 85 -8.02 -6.45 8.73
N ALA A 86 -9.11 -6.56 7.98
CA ALA A 86 -10.26 -7.39 8.36
C ALA A 86 -9.88 -8.87 8.47
N ARG A 87 -9.13 -9.41 7.50
CA ARG A 87 -8.63 -10.80 7.55
C ARG A 87 -7.67 -11.02 8.71
N LYS A 88 -6.73 -10.10 8.94
CA LYS A 88 -5.77 -10.22 10.05
C LYS A 88 -6.44 -10.09 11.42
N LEU A 89 -7.42 -9.21 11.56
CA LEU A 89 -8.20 -9.08 12.78
C LEU A 89 -8.95 -10.36 13.15
N ASP A 90 -9.55 -11.02 12.16
CA ASP A 90 -10.22 -12.30 12.33
C ASP A 90 -9.25 -13.38 12.81
N CYS A 91 -8.06 -13.47 12.18
CA CYS A 91 -7.01 -14.38 12.64
C CYS A 91 -6.58 -14.10 14.10
N ILE A 92 -6.38 -12.83 14.45
CA ILE A 92 -5.95 -12.43 15.80
C ILE A 92 -7.04 -12.75 16.84
N HIS A 93 -8.31 -12.47 16.54
CA HIS A 93 -9.43 -12.80 17.45
C HIS A 93 -9.56 -14.31 17.68
N ASN A 94 -9.34 -15.12 16.65
CA ASN A 94 -9.39 -16.57 16.76
C ASN A 94 -8.18 -17.16 17.51
N GLN A 95 -7.04 -16.45 17.54
CA GLN A 95 -5.84 -16.86 18.27
C GLN A 95 -5.79 -16.34 19.71
N PHE A 96 -6.41 -15.18 19.98
CA PHE A 96 -6.48 -14.53 21.28
C PHE A 96 -7.95 -14.13 21.55
N PRO A 97 -8.80 -15.08 21.97
CA PRO A 97 -10.17 -14.74 22.34
C PRO A 97 -10.12 -13.70 23.47
N LEU A 98 -10.85 -12.61 23.27
CA LEU A 98 -11.00 -11.58 24.29
C LEU A 98 -11.79 -12.20 25.46
N GLU A 99 -11.05 -12.59 26.51
CA GLU A 99 -11.37 -12.39 27.94
C GLU A 99 -12.73 -11.74 28.23
#